data_AF-A0A949MDD2-F1
#
_entry.id   AF-A0A949MDD2-F1
#
_cell.length_a   1.000
_cell.length_b   1.000
_cell.length_c   1.000
_cell.angle_alpha   90.00
_cell.angle_beta   90.00
_cell.angle_gamma   90.00
#
_symmetry.space_group_name_H-M   'P 1'
#
loop_
_entity.id
_entity.type
_entity.pdbx_description
1 polymer ?
#
loop_
_entity_poly.entity_id
_entity_poly.type
_entity_poly.pdbx_seq_one_letter_code
_entity_poly.pdbx_strand_id
1 'polypeptide(L)'
;MASVSIPEITKFIEEHVPGFHRKRLKSLAELKLQKVLQRKNPYLYKAKFVVSAPELVKALLDAHLSSQEEAIFGGLLEEFAVFICARVFGGKKSCAEGIDLEFERGGIIYIVSIKSGPNWGNSGQIKKMIQNFSLAKRILRTNASAKNIVAVNGCCYGQEAIEDKGDYVKKCG
;
A
#
# COMPACT_ATOMS: atom_id res chain seq x y z
N MET A 1 -13.74 18.76 -13.98
CA MET A 1 -13.51 17.54 -13.18
C MET A 1 -13.96 17.83 -11.77
N ALA A 2 -14.58 16.87 -11.09
CA ALA A 2 -14.79 17.00 -9.65
C ALA A 2 -13.43 17.16 -8.97
N SER A 3 -13.37 18.04 -7.97
CA SER A 3 -12.16 18.30 -7.20
C SER A 3 -12.44 18.02 -5.73
N VAL A 4 -11.43 17.55 -4.99
CA VAL A 4 -11.51 17.36 -3.55
C VAL A 4 -10.88 18.57 -2.89
N SER A 5 -11.60 19.21 -1.99
CA SER A 5 -11.09 20.38 -1.28
C SER A 5 -10.11 19.98 -0.17
N ILE A 6 -9.17 20.87 0.17
CA ILE A 6 -8.24 20.66 1.30
C ILE A 6 -9.02 20.34 2.59
N PRO A 7 -10.11 21.06 2.95
CA PRO A 7 -10.90 20.73 4.14
C PRO A 7 -11.45 19.29 4.15
N GLU A 8 -11.86 18.75 2.99
CA GLU A 8 -12.33 17.37 2.91
C GLU A 8 -11.20 16.36 3.13
N ILE A 9 -10.02 16.64 2.57
CA ILE A 9 -8.81 15.83 2.79
C ILE A 9 -8.41 15.88 4.27
N THR A 10 -8.36 17.07 4.86
CA THR A 10 -8.03 17.27 6.27
C THR A 10 -9.00 16.50 7.16
N LYS A 11 -10.31 16.61 6.90
CA LYS A 11 -11.33 15.87 7.65
C LYS A 11 -11.13 14.36 7.57
N PHE A 12 -10.87 13.82 6.36
CA PHE A 12 -10.59 12.40 6.19
C PHE A 12 -9.39 11.97 7.03
N ILE A 13 -8.28 12.72 6.97
CA ILE A 13 -7.06 12.40 7.72
C ILE A 13 -7.33 12.45 9.23
N GLU A 14 -7.97 13.51 9.73
CA GLU A 14 -8.28 13.68 11.15
C GLU A 14 -9.16 12.54 11.70
N GLU A 15 -10.12 12.04 10.92
CA GLU A 15 -10.97 10.92 11.33
C GLU A 15 -10.19 9.59 11.43
N HIS A 16 -9.15 9.39 10.62
CA HIS A 16 -8.42 8.12 10.53
C HIS A 16 -7.15 8.07 11.40
N VAL A 17 -6.49 9.21 11.68
CA VAL A 17 -5.28 9.30 12.52
C VAL A 17 -5.44 8.67 13.92
N PRO A 18 -6.55 8.88 14.65
CA PRO A 18 -6.77 8.20 15.93
C PRO A 18 -6.76 6.67 15.81
N GLY A 19 -7.29 6.13 14.70
CA GLY A 19 -7.27 4.71 14.41
C GLY A 19 -5.84 4.17 14.20
N PHE A 20 -5.01 4.93 13.50
CA PHE A 20 -3.57 4.64 13.34
C PHE A 20 -2.87 4.52 14.70
N HIS A 21 -3.04 5.53 15.58
CA HIS A 21 -2.41 5.52 16.90
C HIS A 21 -2.90 4.38 17.79
N ARG A 22 -4.19 4.06 17.76
CA ARG A 22 -4.75 2.92 18.50
C ARG A 22 -4.15 1.58 18.04
N LYS A 23 -4.02 1.36 16.72
CA LYS A 23 -3.40 0.14 16.17
C LYS A 23 -1.93 0.03 16.60
N ARG A 24 -1.18 1.13 16.55
CA ARG A 24 0.23 1.20 16.98
C ARG A 24 0.38 0.87 18.48
N LEU A 25 -0.44 1.47 19.33
CA LEU A 25 -0.43 1.23 20.78
C LEU A 25 -0.80 -0.22 21.12
N LYS A 26 -1.86 -0.74 20.49
CA LYS A 26 -2.31 -2.13 20.70
C LYS A 26 -1.20 -3.12 20.40
N SER A 27 -0.46 -2.93 19.32
CA SER A 27 0.63 -3.83 18.97
C SER A 27 1.79 -3.83 19.96
N LEU A 28 2.12 -2.66 20.52
CA LEU A 28 3.10 -2.59 21.61
C LEU A 28 2.59 -3.30 22.86
N ALA A 29 1.33 -3.06 23.24
CA ALA A 29 0.73 -3.65 24.43
C ALA A 29 0.64 -5.19 24.36
N GLU A 30 0.41 -5.75 23.16
CA GLU A 30 0.32 -7.20 22.93
C GLU A 30 1.69 -7.85 22.64
N LEU A 31 2.77 -7.05 22.56
CA LEU A 31 4.09 -7.54 22.22
C LEU A 31 4.68 -8.38 23.35
N LYS A 32 5.11 -9.59 23.01
CA LYS A 32 5.84 -10.48 23.92
C LYS A 32 7.28 -10.61 23.46
N LEU A 33 8.23 -10.36 24.36
CA LEU A 33 9.67 -10.44 24.07
C LEU A 33 10.06 -11.75 23.38
N GLN A 34 9.56 -12.90 23.87
CA GLN A 34 9.81 -14.21 23.27
C GLN A 34 9.39 -14.29 21.79
N LYS A 35 8.25 -13.71 21.41
CA LYS A 35 7.79 -13.68 20.01
C LYS A 35 8.71 -12.84 19.12
N VAL A 36 9.23 -11.75 19.66
CA VAL A 36 10.15 -10.88 18.91
C VAL A 36 11.48 -11.60 18.70
N LEU A 37 12.06 -12.19 19.76
CA LEU A 37 13.36 -12.85 19.72
C LEU A 37 13.41 -14.02 18.71
N GLN A 38 12.32 -14.76 18.54
CA GLN A 38 12.24 -15.88 17.59
C GLN A 38 12.59 -15.51 16.14
N ARG A 39 12.43 -14.24 15.75
CA ARG A 39 12.62 -13.79 14.35
C ARG A 39 13.94 -13.05 14.15
N LYS A 40 14.82 -13.03 15.16
CA LYS A 40 16.01 -12.19 15.17
C LYS A 40 17.27 -13.01 15.06
N ASN A 41 18.28 -12.43 14.41
CA ASN A 41 19.60 -13.03 14.28
C ASN A 41 20.54 -12.39 15.32
N PRO A 42 20.95 -13.11 16.38
CA PRO A 42 21.83 -12.58 17.43
C PRO A 42 23.14 -11.99 16.89
N TYR A 43 23.66 -12.53 15.77
CA TYR A 43 24.89 -12.04 15.14
C TYR A 43 24.79 -10.57 14.71
N LEU A 44 23.61 -10.14 14.23
CA LEU A 44 23.42 -8.75 13.78
C LEU A 44 23.54 -7.75 14.93
N TYR A 45 23.17 -8.14 16.15
CA TYR A 45 23.30 -7.28 17.33
C TYR A 45 24.76 -7.19 17.79
N LYS A 46 25.49 -8.31 17.73
CA LYS A 46 26.94 -8.31 17.98
C LYS A 46 27.69 -7.44 16.96
N ALA A 47 27.35 -7.56 15.68
CA ALA A 47 27.95 -6.76 14.61
C ALA A 47 27.65 -5.25 14.76
N LYS A 48 26.49 -4.89 15.33
CA LYS A 48 26.11 -3.51 15.66
C LYS A 48 26.66 -3.01 17.00
N PHE A 49 27.53 -3.78 17.65
CA PHE A 49 28.09 -3.46 18.96
C PHE A 49 27.02 -3.16 20.03
N VAL A 50 25.93 -3.94 20.03
CA VAL A 50 24.92 -3.89 21.10
C VAL A 50 25.49 -4.60 22.32
N VAL A 51 25.82 -3.84 23.36
CA VAL A 51 26.58 -4.34 24.53
C VAL A 51 25.74 -4.37 25.82
N SER A 52 24.54 -3.81 25.80
CA SER A 52 23.66 -3.78 26.97
C SER A 52 22.25 -4.30 26.67
N ALA A 53 21.58 -4.84 27.69
CA ALA A 53 20.20 -5.30 27.57
C ALA A 53 19.22 -4.17 27.18
N PRO A 54 19.32 -2.94 27.73
CA PRO A 54 18.49 -1.81 27.30
C PRO A 54 18.65 -1.46 25.81
N GLU A 55 19.87 -1.47 25.28
CA GLU A 55 20.13 -1.23 23.85
C GLU A 55 19.47 -2.31 22.98
N LEU A 56 19.59 -3.58 23.38
CA LEU A 56 18.96 -4.68 22.69
C LEU A 56 17.43 -4.51 22.66
N VAL A 57 16.82 -4.24 23.82
CA VAL A 57 15.37 -4.04 23.93
C VAL A 57 14.91 -2.86 23.08
N LYS A 58 15.62 -1.72 23.14
CA LYS A 58 15.31 -0.54 22.33
C LYS A 58 15.39 -0.86 20.83
N ALA A 59 16.47 -1.49 20.38
CA ALA A 59 16.65 -1.87 18.98
C ALA A 59 15.55 -2.82 18.48
N LEU A 60 15.08 -3.73 19.34
CA LEU A 60 13.98 -4.64 19.03
C LEU A 60 12.65 -3.91 18.90
N LEU A 61 12.33 -3.01 19.84
CA LEU A 61 11.10 -2.23 19.84
C LEU A 61 11.04 -1.25 18.68
N ASP A 62 12.12 -0.51 18.41
CA ASP A 62 12.22 0.43 17.30
C ASP A 62 11.98 -0.28 15.95
N ALA A 63 12.61 -1.44 15.75
CA ALA A 63 12.42 -2.24 14.54
C ALA A 63 10.99 -2.80 14.41
N HIS A 64 10.38 -3.23 15.52
CA HIS A 64 9.00 -3.73 15.54
C HIS A 64 7.97 -2.63 15.26
N LEU A 65 8.21 -1.42 15.78
CA LEU A 65 7.38 -0.25 15.51
C LEU A 65 7.49 0.17 14.05
N SER A 66 8.70 0.33 13.55
CA SER A 66 8.94 0.75 12.16
C SER A 66 8.27 -0.19 11.14
N SER A 67 8.43 -1.50 11.29
CA SER A 67 7.81 -2.49 10.38
C SER A 67 6.29 -2.43 10.39
N GLN A 68 5.68 -2.07 11.52
CA GLN A 68 4.23 -2.01 11.62
C GLN A 68 3.64 -0.70 11.18
N GLU A 69 4.34 0.40 11.46
CA GLU A 69 3.97 1.71 10.94
C GLU A 69 3.83 1.66 9.43
N GLU A 70 4.76 0.99 8.74
CA GLU A 70 4.69 0.79 7.29
C GLU A 70 3.41 0.05 6.86
N ALA A 71 3.03 -1.02 7.56
CA ALA A 71 1.82 -1.78 7.26
C ALA A 71 0.53 -0.98 7.54
N ILE A 72 0.45 -0.31 8.69
CA ILE A 72 -0.71 0.51 9.07
C ILE A 72 -0.84 1.70 8.10
N PHE A 73 0.28 2.34 7.76
CA PHE A 73 0.32 3.46 6.85
C PHE A 73 -0.03 3.05 5.42
N GLY A 74 0.44 1.89 4.95
CA GLY A 74 0.05 1.34 3.65
C GLY A 74 -1.46 1.14 3.52
N GLY A 75 -2.11 0.62 4.57
CA GLY A 75 -3.58 0.50 4.60
C GLY A 75 -4.29 1.85 4.58
N LEU A 76 -3.78 2.84 5.32
CA LEU A 76 -4.35 4.20 5.30
C LEU A 76 -4.23 4.86 3.92
N LEU A 77 -3.09 4.67 3.24
CA LEU A 77 -2.86 5.18 1.89
C LEU A 77 -3.80 4.54 0.87
N GLU A 78 -4.07 3.23 0.99
CA GLU A 78 -5.05 2.53 0.17
C GLU A 78 -6.46 3.13 0.37
N GLU A 79 -6.90 3.27 1.62
CA GLU A 79 -8.20 3.86 1.94
C GLU A 79 -8.31 5.30 1.42
N PHE A 80 -7.24 6.09 1.56
CA PHE A 80 -7.19 7.46 1.07
C PHE A 80 -7.27 7.54 -0.46
N ALA A 81 -6.54 6.69 -1.18
CA ALA A 81 -6.59 6.64 -2.64
C ALA A 81 -7.99 6.23 -3.15
N VAL A 82 -8.66 5.29 -2.48
CA VAL A 82 -10.06 4.93 -2.78
C VAL A 82 -10.99 6.11 -2.55
N PHE A 83 -10.84 6.83 -1.43
CA PHE A 83 -11.62 8.03 -1.12
C PHE A 83 -11.50 9.10 -2.21
N ILE A 84 -10.27 9.44 -2.61
CA ILE A 84 -10.03 10.44 -3.66
C ILE A 84 -10.60 9.96 -5.00
N CYS A 85 -10.38 8.70 -5.36
CA CYS A 85 -10.86 8.14 -6.61
C CYS A 85 -12.40 8.17 -6.70
N ALA A 86 -13.09 7.85 -5.61
CA ALA A 86 -14.54 7.92 -5.54
C ALA A 86 -15.05 9.35 -5.74
N ARG A 87 -14.39 10.36 -5.16
CA ARG A 87 -14.80 11.77 -5.29
C ARG A 87 -14.48 12.38 -6.64
N VAL A 88 -13.33 12.07 -7.24
CA VAL A 88 -12.85 12.70 -8.48
C VAL A 88 -13.35 11.98 -9.73
N PHE A 89 -13.36 10.64 -9.69
CA PHE A 89 -13.62 9.80 -10.85
C PHE A 89 -14.87 8.94 -10.70
N GLY A 90 -15.61 9.03 -9.59
CA GLY A 90 -16.73 8.12 -9.30
C GLY A 90 -16.29 6.66 -9.19
N GLY A 91 -15.00 6.44 -8.89
CA GLY A 91 -14.41 5.11 -8.78
C GLY A 91 -14.90 4.35 -7.55
N LYS A 92 -14.57 3.07 -7.50
CA LYS A 92 -14.95 2.17 -6.42
C LYS A 92 -13.81 1.23 -6.04
N LYS A 93 -13.87 0.67 -4.84
CA LYS A 93 -13.01 -0.45 -4.44
C LYS A 93 -13.31 -1.66 -5.34
N SER A 94 -12.26 -2.32 -5.82
CA SER A 94 -12.43 -3.50 -6.67
C SER A 94 -12.79 -4.73 -5.84
N CYS A 95 -13.49 -5.68 -6.47
CA CYS A 95 -13.69 -7.04 -5.93
C CYS A 95 -12.70 -8.05 -6.54
N ALA A 96 -11.88 -7.64 -7.51
CA ALA A 96 -10.92 -8.52 -8.17
C ALA A 96 -9.67 -8.70 -7.31
N GLU A 97 -9.16 -9.94 -7.23
CA GLU A 97 -7.98 -10.25 -6.43
C GLU A 97 -6.77 -9.39 -6.86
N GLY A 98 -6.20 -8.67 -5.90
CA GLY A 98 -5.01 -7.84 -6.10
C GLY A 98 -5.24 -6.57 -6.91
N ILE A 99 -6.50 -6.19 -7.13
CA ILE A 99 -6.89 -4.86 -7.60
C ILE A 99 -7.51 -4.13 -6.42
N ASP A 100 -7.07 -2.90 -6.19
CA ASP A 100 -7.48 -2.12 -5.03
C ASP A 100 -8.66 -1.20 -5.39
N LEU A 101 -8.62 -0.58 -6.58
CA LEU A 101 -9.74 0.24 -7.08
C LEU A 101 -9.91 0.21 -8.60
N GLU A 102 -11.09 0.60 -9.05
CA GLU A 102 -11.48 0.69 -10.46
C GLU A 102 -12.24 1.99 -10.72
N PHE A 103 -11.99 2.60 -11.88
CA PHE A 103 -12.75 3.77 -12.35
C PHE A 103 -12.74 3.83 -13.88
N GLU A 104 -13.69 4.58 -14.44
CA GLU A 104 -13.79 4.82 -15.87
C GLU A 104 -13.51 6.29 -16.18
N ARG A 105 -12.73 6.55 -17.22
CA ARG A 105 -12.50 7.91 -17.72
C ARG A 105 -12.33 7.90 -19.23
N GLY A 106 -13.17 8.66 -19.94
CA GLY A 106 -13.08 8.80 -21.39
C GLY A 106 -13.23 7.47 -22.15
N GLY A 107 -14.08 6.56 -21.65
CA GLY A 107 -14.29 5.23 -22.25
C GLY A 107 -13.16 4.24 -21.99
N ILE A 108 -12.20 4.56 -21.12
CA ILE A 108 -11.13 3.66 -20.68
C ILE A 108 -11.41 3.24 -19.23
N ILE A 109 -11.37 1.93 -18.98
CA ILE A 109 -11.44 1.37 -17.64
C ILE A 109 -10.03 1.27 -17.08
N TYR A 110 -9.82 1.85 -15.91
CA TYR A 110 -8.56 1.77 -15.17
C TYR A 110 -8.75 0.80 -14.00
N ILE A 111 -7.88 -0.21 -13.95
CA ILE A 111 -7.75 -1.10 -12.80
C ILE A 111 -6.44 -0.77 -12.09
N VAL A 112 -6.50 -0.51 -10.80
CA VAL A 112 -5.34 0.03 -10.06
C VAL A 112 -5.00 -0.89 -8.91
N SER A 113 -3.71 -1.26 -8.79
CA SER A 113 -3.17 -1.73 -7.53
C SER A 113 -2.35 -0.63 -6.87
N ILE A 114 -2.70 -0.31 -5.63
CA ILE A 114 -2.11 0.74 -4.81
C ILE A 114 -0.96 0.16 -4.00
N LYS A 115 0.14 0.90 -3.94
CA LYS A 115 1.33 0.62 -3.14
C LYS A 115 1.80 1.91 -2.49
N SER A 116 2.55 1.79 -1.40
CA SER A 116 3.04 2.96 -0.68
C SER A 116 4.07 3.72 -1.53
N GLY A 117 5.09 3.03 -2.07
CA GLY A 117 6.15 3.64 -2.85
C GLY A 117 6.69 2.75 -3.98
N PRO A 118 7.65 3.26 -4.78
CA PRO A 118 8.07 2.62 -6.04
C PRO A 118 8.76 1.27 -5.86
N ASN A 119 9.43 1.02 -4.72
CA ASN A 119 10.21 -0.19 -4.45
C ASN A 119 9.48 -1.14 -3.49
N TRP A 120 8.18 -1.33 -3.70
CA TRP A 120 7.28 -2.05 -2.78
C TRP A 120 7.41 -3.58 -2.84
N GLY A 121 8.05 -4.15 -3.86
CA GLY A 121 8.01 -5.58 -4.07
C GLY A 121 9.22 -6.14 -4.79
N ASN A 122 9.55 -7.39 -4.47
CA ASN A 122 10.53 -8.19 -5.20
C ASN A 122 9.94 -8.73 -6.52
N SER A 123 10.78 -9.41 -7.30
CA SER A 123 10.39 -9.96 -8.62
C SER A 123 9.19 -10.92 -8.57
N GLY A 124 9.04 -11.70 -7.50
CA GLY A 124 7.90 -12.60 -7.30
C GLY A 124 6.60 -11.84 -7.06
N GLN A 125 6.64 -10.81 -6.22
CA GLN A 125 5.49 -9.95 -5.94
C GLN A 125 5.05 -9.17 -7.18
N ILE A 126 6.01 -8.66 -7.96
CA ILE A 126 5.73 -7.99 -9.24
C ILE A 126 5.08 -8.95 -10.23
N LYS A 127 5.61 -10.17 -10.40
CA LYS A 127 5.00 -11.19 -11.26
C LYS A 127 3.56 -11.52 -10.86
N LYS A 128 3.30 -11.68 -9.56
CA LYS A 128 1.94 -11.95 -9.05
C LYS A 128 0.98 -10.79 -9.32
N MET A 129 1.43 -9.54 -9.20
CA MET A 129 0.62 -8.37 -9.58
C MET A 129 0.29 -8.38 -11.08
N ILE A 130 1.26 -8.67 -11.96
CA ILE A 130 1.02 -8.75 -13.40
C ILE A 130 -0.01 -9.85 -13.73
N GLN A 131 0.07 -11.00 -13.06
CA GLN A 131 -0.91 -12.08 -13.19
C GLN A 131 -2.31 -11.63 -12.77
N ASN A 132 -2.42 -10.94 -11.62
CA ASN A 132 -3.68 -10.41 -11.13
C ASN A 132 -4.29 -9.38 -12.10
N PHE A 133 -3.49 -8.47 -12.64
CA PHE A 133 -3.94 -7.54 -13.70
C PHE A 133 -4.42 -8.28 -14.95
N SER A 134 -3.69 -9.30 -15.39
CA SER A 134 -4.06 -10.09 -16.57
C SER A 134 -5.40 -10.81 -16.37
N LEU A 135 -5.61 -11.39 -15.19
CA LEU A 135 -6.85 -12.06 -14.82
C LEU A 135 -8.02 -11.07 -14.76
N ALA A 136 -7.84 -9.92 -14.10
CA ALA A 136 -8.86 -8.88 -14.01
C ALA A 136 -9.25 -8.34 -15.39
N LYS A 137 -8.28 -8.05 -16.28
CA LYS A 137 -8.53 -7.68 -17.67
C LYS A 137 -9.37 -8.72 -18.41
N ARG A 138 -9.07 -10.01 -18.21
CA ARG A 138 -9.82 -11.11 -18.85
C ARG A 138 -11.28 -11.15 -18.39
N ILE A 139 -11.52 -11.06 -17.09
CA ILE A 139 -12.88 -11.11 -16.51
C ILE A 139 -13.71 -9.91 -16.98
N LEU A 140 -13.13 -8.70 -16.93
CA LEU A 140 -13.82 -7.48 -17.35
C LEU A 140 -14.19 -7.49 -18.84
N ARG A 141 -13.35 -8.05 -19.72
CA ARG A 141 -13.66 -8.22 -21.15
C ARG A 141 -14.79 -9.19 -21.43
N THR A 142 -15.03 -10.16 -20.54
CA THR A 142 -16.16 -11.10 -20.69
C THR A 142 -17.47 -10.45 -20.28
N ASN A 143 -17.44 -9.61 -19.24
CA ASN A 143 -18.64 -9.01 -18.65
C ASN A 143 -19.04 -7.66 -19.28
N ALA A 144 -18.13 -7.00 -19.99
CA ALA A 144 -18.37 -5.71 -20.60
C ALA A 144 -17.87 -5.67 -22.05
N SER A 145 -18.54 -4.90 -22.89
CA SER A 145 -18.05 -4.42 -24.20
C SER A 145 -16.84 -3.47 -24.07
N ALA A 146 -16.14 -3.50 -22.93
CA ALA A 146 -14.98 -2.68 -22.61
C ALA A 146 -13.79 -3.11 -23.46
N LYS A 147 -13.52 -2.36 -24.53
CA LYS A 147 -12.39 -2.64 -25.43
C LYS A 147 -11.06 -2.18 -24.84
N ASN A 148 -11.06 -1.16 -23.97
CA ASN A 148 -9.85 -0.50 -23.47
C ASN A 148 -9.76 -0.56 -21.95
N ILE A 149 -8.88 -1.44 -21.44
CA ILE A 149 -8.59 -1.60 -20.01
C ILE A 149 -7.10 -1.34 -19.78
N VAL A 150 -6.79 -0.37 -18.90
CA VAL A 150 -5.42 -0.02 -18.51
C VAL A 150 -5.17 -0.50 -17.09
N ALA A 151 -4.12 -1.28 -16.90
CA ALA A 151 -3.64 -1.65 -15.58
C ALA A 151 -2.65 -0.60 -15.08
N VAL A 152 -2.82 -0.17 -13.83
CA VAL A 152 -1.97 0.83 -13.20
C VAL A 152 -1.43 0.30 -11.87
N ASN A 153 -0.11 0.35 -11.71
CA ASN A 153 0.52 0.31 -10.40
C ASN A 153 0.61 1.75 -9.89
N GLY A 154 -0.21 2.11 -8.90
CA GLY A 154 -0.21 3.42 -8.27
C GLY A 154 0.63 3.41 -7.00
N CYS A 155 1.68 4.22 -6.95
CA CYS A 155 2.49 4.44 -5.75
C CYS A 155 2.17 5.82 -5.17
N CYS A 156 1.78 5.87 -3.90
CA CYS A 156 1.31 7.10 -3.25
C CYS A 156 2.42 8.11 -2.94
N TYR A 157 3.69 7.70 -2.99
CA TYR A 157 4.83 8.59 -2.88
C TYR A 157 6.00 8.11 -3.75
N GLY A 158 7.01 8.96 -3.85
CA GLY A 158 8.22 8.69 -4.63
C GLY A 158 8.04 9.02 -6.10
N GLN A 159 9.05 8.71 -6.90
CA GLN A 159 9.09 9.04 -8.32
C GLN A 159 9.48 7.81 -9.13
N GLU A 160 8.92 7.71 -10.33
CA GLU A 160 9.27 6.70 -11.32
C GLU A 160 9.53 7.40 -12.65
N ALA A 161 10.74 7.27 -13.17
CA ALA A 161 11.14 7.91 -14.42
C ALA A 161 10.51 7.22 -15.63
N ILE A 162 10.36 5.90 -15.57
CA ILE A 162 9.84 5.09 -16.69
C ILE A 162 8.50 4.53 -16.26
N GLU A 163 7.43 5.22 -16.61
CA GLU A 163 6.08 4.81 -16.21
C GLU A 163 5.58 3.59 -16.98
N ASP A 164 5.85 3.49 -18.28
CA ASP A 164 5.42 2.35 -19.08
C ASP A 164 6.28 1.12 -18.75
N LYS A 165 5.66 0.08 -18.18
CA LYS A 165 6.29 -1.21 -17.87
C LYS A 165 5.82 -2.33 -18.81
N GLY A 166 5.17 -1.99 -19.92
CA GLY A 166 4.62 -2.93 -20.89
C GLY A 166 3.26 -3.52 -20.47
N ASP A 167 3.23 -4.30 -19.39
CA ASP A 167 2.00 -4.95 -18.92
C ASP A 167 1.03 -4.01 -18.18
N TYR A 168 1.61 -2.97 -17.57
CA TYR A 168 0.95 -1.97 -16.75
C TYR A 168 1.70 -0.64 -16.80
N VAL A 169 1.02 0.44 -16.45
CA VAL A 169 1.62 1.76 -16.23
C VAL A 169 1.91 1.93 -14.75
N LYS A 170 3.10 2.39 -14.40
CA LYS A 170 3.48 2.72 -13.03
C LYS A 170 3.42 4.23 -12.82
N LYS A 171 2.55 4.68 -11.95
CA LYS A 171 2.39 6.09 -11.57
C LYS A 171 2.85 6.26 -10.13
N CYS A 172 3.81 7.15 -9.89
CA CYS A 172 4.30 7.46 -8.54
C CYS A 172 4.20 8.96 -8.28
N GLY A 173 3.68 9.34 -7.12
CA GLY A 173 3.58 10.74 -6.70
C GLY A 173 2.36 11.00 -5.84
#